data_AF-A0A7S7USE0-F1
#
_entry.id   AF-A0A7S7USE0-F1
#
_cell.length_a   1.000
_cell.length_b   1.000
_cell.length_c   1.000
_cell.angle_alpha   90.00
_cell.angle_beta   90.00
_cell.angle_gamma   90.00
#
_symmetry.space_group_name_H-M   'P 1'
#
loop_
_entity.id
_entity.type
_entity.pdbx_description
1 polymer ?
#
loop_
_entity_poly.entity_id
_entity_poly.type
_entity_poly.pdbx_seq_one_letter_code
_entity_poly.pdbx_strand_id
1 'polypeptide(L)'
;MNSVQIQCTRCKTMFRDRAGRLQDGYSRQCPSCEVVLFFAEDSTHPFIKRAMKNARRARKEQREAEEIRIAAPPEPRAAPRSRSSIGRARVQGRSE
;
A
#
# COMPACT_ATOMS: atom_id res chain seq x y z
N MET A 1 0.31 2.10 -0.31
CA MET A 1 0.36 1.27 -1.54
C MET A 1 -0.46 0.00 -1.30
N ASN A 2 -1.55 -0.20 -2.02
CA ASN A 2 -2.39 -1.39 -1.83
C ASN A 2 -1.64 -2.62 -2.36
N SER A 3 -1.57 -3.64 -1.53
CA SER A 3 -0.88 -4.90 -1.84
C SER A 3 -1.85 -6.06 -1.87
N VAL A 4 -1.59 -7.01 -2.75
CA VAL A 4 -2.39 -8.20 -3.00
C VAL A 4 -1.60 -9.41 -2.56
N GLN A 5 -2.28 -10.38 -1.96
CA GLN A 5 -1.68 -11.67 -1.64
C GLN A 5 -1.73 -12.58 -2.87
N ILE A 6 -0.60 -13.21 -3.17
CA ILE A 6 -0.38 -14.08 -4.31
C ILE A 6 0.10 -15.43 -3.80
N GLN A 7 -0.47 -16.50 -4.33
CA GLN A 7 -0.02 -17.86 -4.08
C GLN A 7 0.80 -18.36 -5.26
N CYS A 8 2.01 -18.84 -5.00
CA CYS A 8 2.86 -19.41 -6.04
C CYS A 8 2.23 -20.68 -6.63
N THR A 9 2.24 -20.83 -7.96
CA THR A 9 1.72 -22.02 -8.65
C THR A 9 2.58 -23.26 -8.42
N ARG A 10 3.89 -23.09 -8.17
CA ARG A 10 4.85 -24.17 -7.89
C ARG A 10 4.93 -24.54 -6.41
N CYS A 11 5.52 -23.70 -5.56
CA CYS A 11 5.76 -24.02 -4.15
C CYS A 11 4.59 -23.72 -3.21
N LYS A 12 3.49 -23.13 -3.70
CA LYS A 12 2.29 -22.75 -2.92
C LYS A 12 2.53 -21.73 -1.80
N THR A 13 3.75 -21.22 -1.63
CA THR A 13 4.09 -20.14 -0.71
C THR A 13 3.30 -18.87 -1.06
N MET A 14 2.82 -18.19 -0.01
CA MET A 14 2.12 -16.92 -0.12
C MET A 14 3.11 -15.75 -0.08
N PHE A 15 2.96 -14.79 -0.97
CA PHE A 15 3.74 -13.55 -0.96
C PHE A 15 2.87 -12.35 -1.36
N ARG A 16 3.38 -11.13 -1.20
CA ARG A 16 2.65 -9.89 -1.54
C ARG A 16 3.27 -9.17 -2.73
N ASP A 17 2.41 -8.51 -3.50
CA ASP A 17 2.81 -7.58 -4.56
C ASP A 17 1.91 -6.35 -4.59
N ARG A 18 2.32 -5.30 -5.28
CA ARG A 18 1.56 -4.08 -5.48
C ARG A 18 0.43 -4.32 -6.47
N ALA A 19 -0.79 -3.97 -6.07
CA ALA A 19 -1.98 -4.10 -6.92
C ALA A 19 -1.85 -3.34 -8.26
N GLY A 20 -1.14 -2.22 -8.26
CA GLY A 20 -0.92 -1.42 -9.47
C GLY A 20 -0.04 -2.08 -10.52
N ARG A 21 0.86 -3.00 -10.12
CA ARG A 21 1.74 -3.73 -11.05
C ARG A 21 1.09 -4.99 -11.62
N LEU A 22 0.17 -5.59 -10.85
CA LEU A 22 -0.49 -6.85 -11.21
C LEU A 22 -1.56 -6.62 -12.28
N GLN A 23 -1.11 -6.51 -13.53
CA GLN A 23 -1.93 -6.32 -14.73
C GLN A 23 -1.65 -7.42 -15.75
N ASP A 24 -2.38 -7.42 -16.86
CA ASP A 24 -2.17 -8.36 -17.94
C ASP A 24 -0.74 -8.25 -18.48
N GLY A 25 -0.10 -9.39 -18.77
CA GLY A 25 1.29 -9.46 -19.20
C GLY A 25 2.33 -9.21 -18.09
N TYR A 26 1.92 -8.97 -16.84
CA TYR A 26 2.87 -8.81 -15.74
C TYR A 26 3.55 -10.13 -15.42
N SER A 27 4.87 -10.11 -15.18
CA SER A 27 5.62 -11.28 -14.73
C SER A 27 6.46 -10.98 -13.50
N ARG A 28 6.63 -11.99 -12.66
CA ARG A 28 7.46 -11.89 -11.45
C ARG A 28 7.99 -13.25 -11.01
N GLN A 29 9.23 -13.28 -10.53
CA GLN A 29 9.79 -14.45 -9.87
C GLN A 29 9.20 -14.66 -8.47
N CYS A 30 8.84 -15.90 -8.15
CA CYS A 30 8.45 -16.26 -6.80
C CYS A 30 9.65 -16.07 -5.85
N PRO A 31 9.51 -15.34 -4.73
CA PRO A 31 10.61 -15.10 -3.80
C PRO A 31 11.06 -16.34 -3.01
N SER A 32 10.37 -17.47 -3.15
CA SER A 32 10.65 -18.70 -2.40
C SER A 32 11.21 -19.84 -3.25
N CYS A 33 10.81 -19.95 -4.53
CA CYS A 33 11.27 -21.03 -5.41
C CYS A 33 11.73 -20.54 -6.79
N GLU A 34 11.83 -19.21 -6.96
CA GLU A 34 12.41 -18.53 -8.12
C GLU A 34 11.73 -18.81 -9.46
N VAL A 35 10.63 -19.58 -9.48
CA VAL A 35 9.83 -19.80 -10.68
C VAL A 35 9.25 -18.47 -11.14
N VAL A 36 9.33 -18.20 -12.45
CA VAL A 36 8.67 -17.04 -13.06
C VAL A 36 7.18 -17.33 -13.16
N LEU A 37 6.38 -16.44 -12.60
CA LEU A 37 4.92 -16.45 -12.71
C LEU A 37 4.51 -15.42 -13.75
N PHE A 38 3.66 -15.84 -14.69
CA PHE A 38 3.04 -14.98 -15.68
C PHE A 38 1.59 -14.71 -15.27
N PHE A 39 1.26 -13.43 -15.13
CA PHE A 39 -0.07 -12.96 -14.78
C PHE A 39 -0.77 -12.49 -16.05
N ALA A 40 -1.72 -13.30 -16.50
CA ALA A 40 -2.55 -13.01 -17.65
C ALA A 40 -4.03 -13.14 -17.29
N GLU A 41 -4.90 -12.37 -17.94
CA GLU A 41 -6.34 -12.38 -17.68
C GLU A 41 -7.02 -13.69 -18.10
N ASP A 42 -6.49 -14.33 -19.13
CA ASP A 42 -6.94 -15.60 -19.69
C ASP A 42 -6.28 -16.83 -19.03
N SER A 43 -5.37 -16.62 -18.07
CA SER A 43 -4.65 -17.70 -17.39
C SER A 43 -5.61 -18.73 -16.80
N THR A 44 -5.39 -20.02 -17.08
CA THR A 44 -6.24 -21.12 -16.57
C THR A 44 -5.98 -21.44 -15.10
N HIS A 45 -4.84 -21.01 -14.54
CA HIS A 45 -4.46 -21.34 -13.17
C HIS A 45 -5.30 -20.56 -12.14
N PRO A 46 -5.95 -21.24 -11.17
CA PRO A 46 -6.86 -20.60 -10.21
C PRO A 46 -6.16 -19.57 -9.30
N PHE A 47 -4.89 -19.80 -8.96
CA PHE A 47 -4.11 -18.86 -8.14
C PHE A 47 -3.80 -17.56 -8.88
N ILE A 48 -3.50 -17.64 -10.18
CA ILE A 48 -3.27 -16.47 -11.04
C ILE A 48 -4.59 -15.70 -11.21
N LYS A 49 -5.69 -16.39 -11.56
CA LYS A 49 -7.02 -15.77 -11.65
C LYS A 49 -7.41 -15.04 -10.37
N ARG A 50 -7.20 -15.68 -9.21
CA ARG A 50 -7.52 -15.08 -7.89
C ARG A 50 -6.68 -13.85 -7.60
N ALA A 51 -5.37 -13.91 -7.86
CA ALA A 51 -4.47 -12.78 -7.69
C ALA A 51 -4.90 -11.59 -8.57
N MET A 52 -5.19 -11.84 -9.85
CA MET A 52 -5.66 -10.83 -10.81
C MET A 52 -6.98 -10.20 -10.37
N LYS A 53 -7.96 -11.02 -9.96
CA LYS A 53 -9.25 -10.53 -9.44
C LYS A 53 -9.07 -9.63 -8.21
N ASN A 54 -8.25 -10.04 -7.25
CA ASN A 54 -7.99 -9.27 -6.05
C ASN A 54 -7.25 -7.95 -6.37
N ALA A 55 -6.32 -7.96 -7.34
CA ALA A 55 -5.64 -6.75 -7.77
C ALA A 55 -6.59 -5.76 -8.45
N ARG A 56 -7.52 -6.23 -9.29
CA ARG A 56 -8.57 -5.38 -9.87
C ARG A 56 -9.44 -4.75 -8.78
N ARG A 57 -9.86 -5.55 -7.79
CA ARG A 57 -10.67 -5.05 -6.67
C ARG A 57 -9.90 -3.98 -5.88
N ALA A 58 -8.64 -4.24 -5.52
CA ALA A 58 -7.81 -3.29 -4.80
C ALA A 58 -7.61 -1.98 -5.60
N ARG A 59 -7.45 -2.03 -6.93
CA ARG A 59 -7.38 -0.83 -7.78
C ARG A 59 -8.70 -0.06 -7.84
N LYS A 60 -9.83 -0.76 -7.86
CA LYS A 60 -11.16 -0.13 -7.81
C LYS A 60 -11.37 0.60 -6.49
N GLU A 61 -11.12 -0.07 -5.37
CA GLU A 61 -11.20 0.50 -4.03
C GLU A 61 -10.29 1.74 -3.88
N GLN A 62 -9.11 1.74 -4.50
CA GLN A 62 -8.22 2.91 -4.50
C GLN A 62 -8.83 4.10 -5.24
N ARG A 63 -9.41 3.88 -6.44
CA ARG A 63 -10.06 4.95 -7.19
C ARG A 63 -11.26 5.51 -6.44
N GLU A 64 -12.11 4.63 -5.89
CA GLU A 64 -13.26 5.04 -5.09
C GLU A 64 -12.82 5.84 -3.85
N ALA A 65 -11.77 5.39 -3.14
CA ALA A 65 -11.23 6.13 -2.00
C ALA A 65 -10.63 7.48 -2.39
N GLU A 66 -10.02 7.58 -3.58
CA GLU A 66 -9.49 8.84 -4.10
C GLU A 66 -10.60 9.81 -4.51
N GLU A 67 -11.63 9.33 -5.20
CA GLU A 67 -12.83 10.09 -5.57
C GLU A 67 -13.54 10.65 -4.33
N ILE A 68 -13.70 9.83 -3.28
CA ILE A 68 -14.28 10.29 -2.00
C ILE A 68 -13.42 11.40 -1.38
N ARG A 69 -12.08 11.28 -1.44
CA ARG A 69 -11.17 12.29 -0.91
C ARG A 69 -11.19 13.60 -1.70
N ILE A 70 -11.41 13.53 -3.01
CA ILE A 70 -11.52 14.71 -3.88
C ILE A 70 -12.88 15.39 -3.70
N ALA A 71 -13.96 14.61 -3.57
CA ALA A 71 -15.32 15.12 -3.40
C ALA A 71 -15.59 15.65 -1.99
N ALA A 72 -14.82 15.23 -0.98
CA ALA A 72 -14.94 15.75 0.37
C ALA A 72 -14.65 17.26 0.40
N PRO A 73 -15.57 18.09 0.95
CA PRO A 73 -15.28 19.49 1.23
C PRO A 73 -14.02 19.60 2.09
N PRO A 74 -13.16 20.62 1.88
CA PRO A 74 -12.02 20.82 2.76
C PRO A 74 -12.54 20.97 4.20
N GLU A 75 -12.06 20.13 5.12
CA GLU A 75 -12.34 20.35 6.54
C GLU A 75 -11.99 21.80 6.90
N PRO A 76 -12.84 22.53 7.64
CA PRO A 76 -12.45 23.82 8.14
C PRO A 76 -11.20 23.60 8.99
N ARG A 77 -10.07 24.17 8.54
CA ARG A 77 -8.78 24.11 9.24
C ARG A 77 -9.01 24.51 10.70
N ALA A 78 -9.09 23.54 11.60
CA ALA A 78 -8.97 23.81 13.00
C ALA A 78 -7.56 24.39 13.20
N ALA A 79 -7.50 25.67 13.59
CA ALA A 79 -6.27 26.41 13.77
C ALA A 79 -5.28 25.57 14.60
N PRO A 80 -3.98 25.54 14.25
CA PRO A 80 -3.00 24.86 15.07
C PRO A 80 -3.07 25.48 16.46
N ARG A 81 -3.49 24.70 17.47
CA ARG A 81 -3.44 25.11 18.86
C ARG A 81 -2.01 25.52 19.17
N SER A 82 -1.82 26.81 19.43
CA SER A 82 -0.55 27.43 19.79
C SER A 82 0.16 26.57 20.81
N ARG A 83 1.31 26.02 20.42
CA ARG A 83 2.21 25.29 21.30
C ARG A 83 2.83 26.34 22.22
N SER A 84 2.19 26.59 23.36
CA SER A 84 2.65 27.56 24.35
C SER A 84 4.07 27.25 24.78
N SER A 85 4.96 28.20 24.54
CA SER A 85 6.34 28.21 24.95
C SER A 85 6.44 28.31 26.47
N ILE A 86 6.60 27.19 27.16
CA ILE A 86 7.12 27.20 28.54
C ILE A 86 8.63 27.13 28.42
N GLY A 87 9.24 28.29 28.65
CA GLY A 87 10.67 28.55 28.52
C GLY A 87 11.51 27.66 29.43
N ARG A 88 12.65 27.23 28.88
CA ARG A 88 13.77 26.67 29.62
C ARG A 88 14.30 27.75 30.58
N ALA A 89 14.05 27.60 31.87
CA ALA A 89 14.84 28.29 32.89
C ALA A 89 16.16 27.53 33.07
N ARG A 90 17.26 28.08 32.54
CA ARG A 90 18.63 27.79 32.97
C ARG A 90 19.29 29.12 33.31
N VAL A 91 19.57 29.36 34.59
CA VAL A 91 20.78 30.09 35.01
C VAL A 91 21.26 29.46 36.32
N GLN A 92 22.38 28.75 36.20
CA GLN A 92 23.24 28.34 37.30
C GLN A 92 24.54 29.12 37.07
N GLY A 93 25.00 29.87 38.08
CA GLY A 93 26.29 30.56 38.04
C GLY A 93 26.29 31.91 38.73
N ARG A 94 26.61 31.93 40.03
CA ARG A 94 27.16 33.10 40.72
C ARG A 94 28.38 32.64 41.49
N SER A 95 29.53 33.13 41.05
CA SER A 95 30.83 33.01 41.71
C SER A 95 30.92 34.01 42.86
N GLU A 96 31.45 33.56 43.99
CA GLU A 96 32.53 34.18 44.78
C GLU A 96 33.16 33.09 45.66
#